data_AF-A0AAD5BY83-F1
#
_entry.id   AF-A0AAD5BY83-F1
#
_cell.length_a   1.000
_cell.length_b   1.000
_cell.length_c   1.000
_cell.angle_alpha   90.00
_cell.angle_beta   90.00
_cell.angle_gamma   90.00
#
_symmetry.space_group_name_H-M   'P 1'
#
loop_
_entity.id
_entity.type
_entity.pdbx_description
1 polymer ?
#
loop_
_entity_poly.entity_id
_entity_poly.type
_entity_poly.pdbx_seq_one_letter_code
_entity_poly.pdbx_strand_id
1 'polypeptide(L)'
;MALSFSVANVMEDVLQQHDNRSKELDLDSRRAEEAATRRYEATGWIRKMIGVVGAKDMPAEPSEEEFRVALRSGLILCYVINKVDPGAVT
;
A
#
# COMPACT_ATOMS: atom_id res chain seq x y z
N MET A 1 13.18 -8.15 50.06
CA MET A 1 12.00 -7.79 49.25
C MET A 1 11.68 -8.98 48.37
N ALA A 2 10.57 -9.66 48.60
CA ALA A 2 10.11 -10.75 47.74
C ALA A 2 8.98 -10.21 46.86
N LEU A 3 9.16 -10.20 45.54
CA LEU A 3 8.07 -9.94 44.61
C LEU A 3 7.18 -11.19 44.61
N SER A 4 6.03 -11.13 45.28
CA SER A 4 5.01 -12.16 45.17
C SER A 4 4.35 -12.05 43.80
N PHE A 5 4.78 -12.87 42.84
CA PHE A 5 4.12 -12.96 41.54
C PHE A 5 2.78 -13.69 41.69
N SER A 6 1.69 -13.00 41.35
CA SER A 6 0.36 -13.60 41.25
C SER A 6 0.19 -14.19 39.85
N VAL A 7 -0.16 -15.48 39.77
CA VAL A 7 -0.42 -16.17 38.50
C VAL A 7 -1.58 -15.51 37.72
N ALA A 8 -2.56 -14.93 38.45
CA ALA A 8 -3.67 -14.21 37.83
C ALA A 8 -3.20 -12.95 37.08
N ASN A 9 -2.32 -12.14 37.68
CA ASN A 9 -1.79 -10.94 37.05
C ASN A 9 -0.97 -11.26 35.79
N VAL A 10 -0.16 -12.33 35.85
CA VAL A 10 0.62 -12.77 34.68
C VAL A 10 -0.32 -13.22 33.55
N MET A 11 -1.43 -13.87 33.87
CA MET A 11 -2.43 -14.28 32.87
C MET A 11 -3.11 -13.07 32.22
N GLU A 12 -3.49 -12.07 33.02
CA GLU A 12 -4.08 -10.82 32.54
C GLU A 12 -3.13 -10.06 31.61
N ASP A 13 -1.85 -9.95 31.98
CA ASP A 13 -0.82 -9.31 31.15
C ASP A 13 -0.64 -10.02 29.79
N VAL A 14 -0.65 -11.37 29.79
CA VAL A 14 -0.55 -12.16 28.55
C VAL A 14 -1.77 -11.97 27.66
N LEU A 15 -2.98 -11.95 28.24
CA LEU A 15 -4.22 -11.71 27.50
C LEU A 15 -4.23 -10.30 26.88
N GLN A 16 -3.82 -9.30 27.65
CA GLN A 16 -3.75 -7.92 27.19
C GLN A 16 -2.71 -7.74 26.08
N GLN A 17 -1.56 -8.41 26.18
CA GLN A 17 -0.55 -8.41 25.13
C GLN A 17 -1.06 -9.06 23.84
N HIS A 18 -1.80 -10.17 23.93
CA HIS A 18 -2.36 -10.85 22.77
C HIS A 18 -3.44 -10.01 22.08
N ASP A 19 -4.30 -9.34 22.85
CA ASP A 19 -5.32 -8.42 22.33
C ASP A 19 -4.69 -7.23 21.59
N ASN A 20 -3.67 -6.60 22.19
CA ASN A 20 -2.94 -5.50 21.55
C ASN A 20 -2.25 -5.93 20.25
N ARG A 21 -1.60 -7.10 20.23
CA ARG A 21 -0.99 -7.65 19.02
C ARG A 21 -2.04 -7.94 17.94
N SER A 22 -3.19 -8.48 18.32
CA SER A 22 -4.29 -8.76 17.39
C SER A 22 -4.83 -7.47 16.76
N LYS A 23 -4.95 -6.39 17.54
CA LYS A 23 -5.35 -5.07 17.05
C LYS A 23 -4.33 -4.48 16.08
N GLU A 24 -3.04 -4.60 16.38
CA GLU A 24 -1.97 -4.14 15.48
C GLU A 24 -2.02 -4.86 14.12
N LEU A 25 -2.19 -6.19 14.14
CA LEU A 25 -2.32 -6.99 12.92
C LEU A 25 -3.56 -6.60 12.09
N ASP A 26 -4.69 -6.30 12.73
CA ASP A 26 -5.90 -5.80 12.07
C ASP A 26 -5.66 -4.43 11.39
N LEU A 27 -4.98 -3.52 12.09
CA LEU A 27 -4.60 -2.21 11.54
C LEU A 27 -3.65 -2.34 10.35
N ASP A 28 -2.67 -3.24 10.42
CA ASP A 28 -1.73 -3.50 9.33
C ASP A 28 -2.42 -4.14 8.12
N SER A 29 -3.35 -5.09 8.35
CA SER A 29 -4.15 -5.69 7.28
C SER A 29 -5.00 -4.64 6.57
N ARG A 30 -5.71 -3.79 7.33
CA ARG A 30 -6.51 -2.71 6.76
C ARG A 30 -5.64 -1.71 5.98
N ARG A 31 -4.48 -1.35 6.51
CA ARG A 31 -3.54 -0.45 5.81
C ARG A 31 -3.06 -1.07 4.50
N ALA A 32 -2.76 -2.37 4.49
CA ALA A 32 -2.34 -3.08 3.29
C ALA A 32 -3.46 -3.12 2.24
N GLU A 33 -4.71 -3.36 2.66
CA GLU A 33 -5.88 -3.32 1.78
C GLU A 33 -6.10 -1.93 1.18
N GLU A 34 -6.08 -0.87 2.00
CA GLU A 34 -6.22 0.49 1.50
C GLU A 34 -5.08 0.88 0.54
N ALA A 35 -3.85 0.41 0.79
CA ALA A 35 -2.73 0.62 -0.11
C ALA A 35 -2.93 -0.11 -1.45
N ALA A 36 -3.46 -1.34 -1.42
CA ALA A 36 -3.83 -2.07 -2.63
C ALA A 36 -4.93 -1.36 -3.42
N THR A 37 -5.98 -0.86 -2.76
CA THR A 37 -7.07 -0.10 -3.40
C THR A 37 -6.54 1.17 -4.06
N ARG A 38 -5.69 1.95 -3.39
CA ARG A 38 -5.08 3.15 -3.98
C ARG A 38 -4.22 2.81 -5.20
N ARG A 39 -3.45 1.71 -5.17
CA ARG A 39 -2.68 1.24 -6.33
C ARG A 39 -3.58 0.86 -7.50
N TYR A 40 -4.67 0.15 -7.24
CA TYR A 40 -5.64 -0.24 -8.26
C TYR A 40 -6.27 0.98 -8.93
N GLU A 41 -6.78 1.94 -8.14
CA GLU A 41 -7.39 3.16 -8.66
C GLU A 41 -6.40 4.00 -9.47
N ALA A 42 -5.19 4.20 -8.95
CA ALA A 42 -4.12 4.92 -9.65
C ALA A 42 -3.78 4.24 -10.97
N THR A 43 -3.71 2.91 -10.99
CA THR A 43 -3.43 2.13 -12.20
C THR A 43 -4.54 2.29 -13.22
N GLY A 44 -5.80 2.19 -12.82
CA GLY A 44 -6.94 2.43 -13.70
C GLY A 44 -6.90 3.83 -14.33
N TRP A 45 -6.60 4.86 -13.53
CA TRP A 45 -6.48 6.22 -14.02
C TRP A 45 -5.29 6.39 -14.99
N ILE A 46 -4.10 5.87 -14.66
CA ILE A 46 -2.91 5.93 -15.52
C ILE A 46 -3.19 5.23 -16.86
N ARG A 47 -3.76 4.02 -16.84
CA ARG A 47 -4.09 3.26 -18.07
C ARG A 47 -5.05 4.02 -18.97
N LYS A 48 -6.00 4.77 -18.40
CA LYS A 48 -6.87 5.68 -19.16
C LYS A 48 -6.10 6.82 -19.82
N MET A 49 -5.08 7.38 -19.14
CA MET A 49 -4.28 8.50 -19.65
C MET A 49 -3.29 8.09 -20.75
N ILE A 50 -2.67 6.91 -20.63
CA ILE A 50 -1.64 6.43 -21.57
C ILE A 50 -2.19 5.60 -22.74
N GLY A 51 -3.45 5.18 -22.66
CA GLY A 51 -4.12 4.41 -23.71
C GLY A 51 -3.55 3.00 -23.92
N VAL A 52 -4.07 2.30 -24.94
CA VAL A 52 -3.85 0.86 -25.16
C VAL A 52 -2.37 0.49 -25.35
N VAL A 53 -1.56 1.39 -25.92
CA VAL A 53 -0.15 1.12 -26.24
C VAL A 53 0.74 1.24 -25.00
N GLY A 54 0.51 2.22 -24.12
CA GLY A 54 1.26 2.37 -22.87
C GLY A 54 0.77 1.45 -21.75
N ALA A 55 -0.49 1.01 -21.81
CA ALA A 55 -1.13 0.20 -20.78
C ALA A 55 -0.78 -1.30 -20.83
N LYS A 56 0.08 -1.72 -21.78
CA LYS A 56 0.50 -3.11 -21.95
C LYS A 56 1.43 -3.56 -20.82
N ASP A 57 2.28 -2.66 -20.33
CA ASP A 57 3.29 -2.95 -19.31
C ASP A 57 2.79 -2.74 -17.88
N MET A 58 1.53 -2.33 -17.71
CA MET A 58 0.90 -2.08 -16.42
C MET A 58 -0.39 -2.91 -16.29
N PRO A 59 -0.39 -4.01 -15.51
CA PRO A 59 -1.56 -4.86 -15.32
C PRO A 59 -2.71 -4.09 -14.66
N ALA A 60 -3.94 -4.63 -14.72
CA ALA A 60 -5.11 -3.94 -14.14
C ALA A 60 -5.02 -3.79 -12.62
N GLU A 61 -4.56 -4.85 -11.97
CA GLU A 61 -4.35 -4.96 -10.54
C GLU A 61 -2.89 -5.33 -10.29
N PRO A 62 -1.96 -4.35 -10.30
CA PRO A 62 -0.56 -4.63 -10.04
C PRO A 62 -0.33 -4.91 -8.56
N SER A 63 0.60 -5.82 -8.27
CA SER A 63 1.27 -5.87 -6.98
C SER A 63 2.04 -4.56 -6.69
N GLU A 64 2.47 -4.38 -5.45
CA GLU A 64 3.29 -3.22 -5.08
C GLU A 64 4.56 -3.11 -5.92
N GLU A 65 5.23 -4.24 -6.14
CA GLU A 65 6.49 -4.26 -6.87
C GLU A 65 6.28 -3.97 -8.35
N GLU A 66 5.27 -4.57 -8.98
CA GLU A 66 4.94 -4.28 -10.38
C GLU A 66 4.59 -2.80 -10.58
N PHE A 67 3.80 -2.22 -9.67
CA PHE A 67 3.47 -0.80 -9.71
C PHE A 67 4.72 0.08 -9.59
N ARG A 68 5.61 -0.24 -8.63
CA ARG A 68 6.88 0.48 -8.46
C ARG A 68 7.81 0.33 -9.66
N VAL A 69 7.96 -0.87 -10.19
CA VAL A 69 8.80 -1.16 -11.37
C VAL A 69 8.31 -0.37 -12.57
N ALA A 70 7.00 -0.38 -12.85
CA ALA A 70 6.42 0.34 -13.97
C ALA A 70 6.67 1.86 -13.90
N LEU A 71 6.63 2.44 -12.69
CA LEU A 71 6.83 3.88 -12.48
C LEU A 71 8.29 4.29 -12.25
N ARG A 72 9.20 3.34 -12.05
CA ARG A 72 10.59 3.57 -11.61
C ARG A 72 11.38 4.50 -12.54
N SER A 73 11.18 4.38 -13.84
CA SER A 73 11.88 5.22 -14.84
C SER A 73 11.38 6.66 -14.90
N GLY A 74 10.23 6.95 -14.30
CA GLY A 74 9.56 8.25 -14.39
C GLY A 74 8.89 8.52 -15.75
N LEU A 75 9.12 7.71 -16.78
CA LEU A 75 8.60 7.97 -18.14
C LEU A 75 7.06 8.03 -18.18
N ILE A 76 6.38 7.09 -17.52
CA ILE A 76 4.91 7.09 -17.42
C ILE A 76 4.44 8.34 -16.69
N LEU A 77 5.11 8.73 -15.60
CA LEU A 77 4.74 9.90 -14.81
C LEU A 77 4.88 11.18 -15.64
N CYS A 78 6.02 11.38 -16.30
CA CYS A 78 6.25 12.53 -17.17
C CYS A 78 5.24 12.59 -18.33
N TYR A 79 4.95 11.44 -18.95
CA TYR A 79 3.95 11.36 -20.01
C TYR A 79 2.56 11.79 -19.52
N VAL A 80 2.14 11.27 -18.36
CA VAL A 80 0.83 11.58 -17.78
C VAL A 80 0.75 13.05 -17.35
N ILE A 81 1.82 13.60 -16.77
CA ILE A 81 1.90 15.04 -16.45
C ILE A 81 1.69 15.87 -17.72
N ASN A 82 2.41 15.57 -18.81
CA ASN A 82 2.24 16.29 -20.08
C ASN A 82 0.88 16.07 -20.75
N LYS A 83 0.14 15.01 -20.40
CA LYS A 83 -1.24 14.82 -20.85
C LYS A 83 -2.23 15.72 -20.11
N VAL A 84 -1.96 16.01 -18.84
CA VAL A 84 -2.78 16.90 -18.01
C VAL A 84 -2.44 18.36 -18.28
N ASP A 85 -1.15 18.67 -18.34
CA ASP A 85 -0.61 20.02 -18.57
C ASP A 85 0.45 19.98 -19.68
N PRO A 86 0.06 20.26 -20.94
CA PRO A 86 0.96 20.18 -22.08
C PRO A 86 2.20 21.08 -21.93
N GLY A 87 3.38 20.46 -21.90
CA GLY A 87 4.67 21.16 -21.82
C GLY A 87 5.22 21.36 -20.41
N ALA A 88 4.57 20.80 -19.37
CA ALA A 88 5.04 20.87 -17.99
C ALA A 88 6.39 20.15 -17.76
N VAL A 89 6.69 19.11 -18.55
CA VAL A 89 7.99 18.42 -18.56
C VAL A 89 8.65 18.59 -19.92
N THR A 90 9.83 19.23 -19.94
CA THR A 90 10.63 19.57 -21.13
C THR A 90 11.71 18.56 -21.46
#